data_AF-A0A7W8XA34-F1
#
_entry.id   AF-A0A7W8XA34-F1
#
_cell.length_a   1.000
_cell.length_b   1.000
_cell.length_c   1.000
_cell.angle_alpha   90.00
_cell.angle_beta   90.00
_cell.angle_gamma   90.00
#
_symmetry.space_group_name_H-M   'P 1'
#
loop_
_entity.id
_entity.type
_entity.pdbx_description
1 polymer ?
#
loop_
_entity_poly.entity_id
_entity_poly.type
_entity_poly.pdbx_seq_one_letter_code
_entity_poly.pdbx_strand_id
1 'polypeptide(L)' 'MTALDLAKLRITPEILSLIAEIDEFKGAWRALGRIAPDRLSSLRRVATIESIGSSNVSKAQN' A
#
# COMPACT_ATOMS: atom_id res chain seq x y z
N MET A 1 -2.06 19.44 -22.40
CA MET A 1 -1.46 18.68 -21.28
C MET A 1 -1.60 19.56 -20.04
N THR A 2 -2.45 19.20 -19.08
CA THR A 2 -2.60 19.97 -17.84
C THR A 2 -1.40 19.73 -16.95
N ALA A 3 -0.64 20.78 -16.63
CA ALA A 3 0.46 20.69 -15.69
C ALA A 3 -0.09 20.52 -14.27
N LEU A 4 0.54 19.64 -13.49
CA LEU A 4 0.18 19.44 -12.08
C LEU A 4 0.62 20.68 -11.29
N ASP A 5 -0.32 21.32 -10.60
CA ASP A 5 -0.07 22.52 -9.79
C ASP A 5 0.50 22.13 -8.41
N LEU A 6 1.83 22.02 -8.35
CA LEU A 6 2.57 21.61 -7.15
C LEU A 6 2.50 22.63 -6.01
N ALA A 7 2.13 23.89 -6.28
CA ALA A 7 2.01 24.92 -5.25
C ALA A 7 0.86 24.63 -4.26
N LYS A 8 -0.10 23.77 -4.64
CA LYS A 8 -1.18 23.30 -3.77
C LYS A 8 -0.81 22.13 -2.87
N LEU A 9 0.32 21.46 -3.12
CA LEU A 9 0.75 20.32 -2.33
C LEU A 9 1.39 20.80 -1.03
N ARG A 10 0.69 20.59 0.09
CA ARG A 10 1.24 20.87 1.43
C ARG A 10 2.04 19.65 1.90
N ILE A 11 3.36 19.79 2.00
CA ILE A 11 4.21 18.78 2.60
C ILE A 11 4.17 18.97 4.12
N THR A 12 3.70 17.96 4.84
CA THR A 12 3.63 17.97 6.30
C THR A 12 4.48 16.83 6.88
N PRO A 13 4.88 16.91 8.16
CA PRO A 13 5.63 15.83 8.82
C PRO A 13 4.91 14.48 8.78
N GLU A 14 3.58 14.48 8.82
CA GLU A 14 2.75 13.27 8.78
C GLU A 14 2.84 12.60 7.40
N ILE A 15 2.78 13.39 6.32
CA ILE A 15 2.95 12.87 4.95
C ILE A 15 4.36 12.31 4.76
N LEU A 16 5.38 12.98 5.29
CA LEU A 16 6.76 12.50 5.21
C LEU A 16 6.96 11.19 5.99
N SER A 17 6.34 11.07 7.16
CA SER A 17 6.38 9.84 7.97
C SER A 17 5.71 8.68 7.24
N LEU A 18 4.53 8.92 6.65
CA LEU A 18 3.84 7.91 5.84
C LEU A 18 4.66 7.47 4.62
N ILE A 19 5.31 8.43 3.93
CA ILE A 19 6.18 8.10 2.79
C ILE A 19 7.36 7.25 3.26
N ALA A 20 7.96 7.56 4.41
CA ALA A 20 9.08 6.80 4.96
C ALA A 20 8.67 5.36 5.31
N GLU A 21 7.51 5.16 5.96
CA GLU A 21 6.97 3.84 6.25
C GLU A 21 6.71 3.02 4.97
N ILE A 22 6.15 3.64 3.93
CA ILE A 22 5.93 2.99 2.64
C ILE A 22 7.26 2.60 1.99
N ASP A 23 8.29 3.43 2.08
CA ASP A 23 9.59 3.12 1.48
C ASP A 23 10.33 2.02 2.23
N GLU A 24 10.25 2.01 3.56
CA GLU A 24 10.76 0.91 4.39
C GLU A 24 10.07 -0.41 4.06
N PHE A 25 8.73 -0.40 3.94
CA PHE A 25 7.96 -1.56 3.49
C PHE A 25 8.42 -2.02 2.10
N LYS A 26 8.63 -1.12 1.15
CA LYS A 26 9.12 -1.46 -0.20
C LYS A 26 10.53 -2.04 -0.16
N GLY A 27 11.40 -1.54 0.72
CA GLY A 27 12.73 -2.08 0.97
C GLY A 27 12.67 -3.52 1.47
N ALA A 28 11.90 -3.76 2.54
CA ALA A 28 11.68 -5.08 3.11
C ALA A 28 11.04 -6.04 2.09
N TRP A 29 10.03 -5.59 1.36
CA TRP A 29 9.35 -6.38 0.33
C TRP A 29 10.27 -6.78 -0.82
N ARG A 30 11.14 -5.87 -1.28
CA ARG A 30 12.16 -6.17 -2.30
C ARG A 30 13.17 -7.17 -1.79
N ALA A 31 13.57 -7.08 -0.52
CA ALA A 31 14.46 -8.05 0.11
C ALA A 31 13.79 -9.44 0.19
N LEU A 32 12.50 -9.50 0.54
CA LEU A 32 11.70 -10.72 0.57
C LEU A 32 11.48 -11.33 -0.82
N GLY A 33 11.19 -10.51 -1.83
CA GLY A 33 10.97 -10.94 -3.21
C GLY A 33 12.21 -11.54 -3.88
N ARG A 34 13.41 -11.19 -3.42
CA ARG A 34 14.67 -11.84 -3.85
C ARG A 34 14.85 -13.25 -3.28
N ILE A 35 14.09 -13.65 -2.25
CA ILE A 35 14.26 -14.92 -1.53
C ILE A 35 13.24 -15.99 -1.97
N ALA A 36 12.05 -15.65 -2.50
CA ALA A 36 11.07 -16.67 -2.90
C ALA A 36 9.97 -16.17 -3.86
N PRO A 37 10.12 -16.37 -5.19
CA PRO A 37 9.04 -16.12 -6.15
C PRO A 37 7.74 -16.87 -5.82
N ASP A 38 7.83 -18.04 -5.19
CA ASP A 38 6.67 -18.88 -4.88
C ASP A 38 5.81 -18.35 -3.71
N ARG A 39 6.40 -17.61 -2.77
CA ARG A 39 5.70 -17.03 -1.59
C ARG A 39 4.83 -15.81 -1.95
N LEU A 40 5.23 -15.07 -2.98
CA LEU A 40 4.49 -13.92 -3.54
C LEU A 40 3.09 -14.31 -4.05
N SER A 41 2.96 -15.50 -4.63
CA SER A 41 1.67 -16.03 -5.10
C SER A 41 0.66 -16.23 -3.96
N SER A 42 1.14 -16.59 -2.77
CA SER A 42 0.34 -16.79 -1.56
C SER A 42 -0.13 -15.46 -0.97
N LEU A 43 0.73 -14.43 -1.00
CA LEU A 43 0.37 -13.09 -0.55
C LEU A 43 -0.69 -12.42 -1.44
N ARG A 44 -0.66 -12.62 -2.77
CA ARG A 44 -1.71 -12.13 -3.67
C ARG A 44 -3.09 -12.72 -3.33
N ARG A 45 -3.12 -13.98 -2.92
CA ARG A 45 -4.35 -14.67 -2.50
C ARG A 45 -4.87 -14.11 -1.17
N VAL A 46 -3.99 -13.86 -0.21
CA VAL A 46 -4.34 -13.23 1.08
C VAL A 46 -4.82 -11.79 0.90
N ALA A 47 -4.13 -10.96 0.11
CA ALA A 47 -4.55 -9.59 -0.18
C ALA A 47 -5.91 -9.52 -0.89
N THR A 48 -6.21 -10.50 -1.76
CA THR A 48 -7.54 -10.64 -2.37
C THR A 48 -8.59 -10.99 -1.32
N ILE A 49 -8.30 -11.92 -0.40
CA ILE A 49 -9.21 -12.34 0.66
C ILE A 49 -9.50 -11.18 1.64
N GLU A 50 -8.48 -10.41 2.07
CA GLU A 50 -8.68 -9.25 2.94
C GLU A 50 -9.43 -8.10 2.25
N SER A 51 -9.21 -7.89 0.95
CA SER A 51 -9.95 -6.89 0.17
C SER A 51 -11.45 -7.23 0.07
N ILE A 52 -11.79 -8.51 -0.11
CA ILE A 52 -13.18 -8.98 -0.11
C ILE A 52 -13.77 -8.89 1.32
N GLY A 53 -12.99 -9.23 2.35
CA GLY A 53 -13.41 -9.15 3.76
C GLY A 53 -13.74 -7.73 4.22
N SER A 54 -12.90 -6.75 3.89
CA SER A 54 -13.14 -5.33 4.25
C SER A 54 -14.38 -4.75 3.58
N SER A 55 -14.69 -5.20 2.36
CA SER A 55 -15.85 -4.76 1.59
C SER A 55 -17.18 -5.25 2.18
N ASN A 56 -17.18 -6.41 2.84
CA ASN A 56 -18.38 -7.01 3.44
C ASN A 56 -18.65 -6.50 4.86
N VAL A 57 -17.61 -6.11 5.61
CA VAL A 57 -17.77 -5.47 6.94
C VAL A 57 -18.37 -4.07 6.80
N SER A 58 -18.01 -3.32 5.75
CA SER A 58 -18.53 -1.97 5.53
C SER A 58 -20.00 -1.91 5.08
N LYS A 59 -20.60 -3.01 4.63
CA LYS A 59 -22.03 -3.09 4.26
C LYS A 59 -22.96 -3.60 5.37
N ALA A 60 -22.41 -4.09 6.48
CA ALA A 60 -23.19 -4.55 7.63
C ALA A 60 -23.51 -3.44 8.65
N GLN A 61 -23.08 -2.20 8.38
CA GLN A 61 -23.30 -1.02 9.24
C GLN A 61 -24.11 0.11 8.56
N ASN A 62 -24.89 -0.19 7.52
CA ASN A 62 -25.84 0.74 6.91
C ASN A 62 -27.22 0.09 6.74
#